data_AF-A0A0D9V8R2-F1
#
_entry.id   AF-A0A0D9V8R2-F1
#
_cell.length_a   1.000
_cell.length_b   1.000
_cell.length_c   1.000
_cell.angle_alpha   90.00
_cell.angle_beta   90.00
_cell.angle_gamma   90.00
#
_symmetry.space_group_name_H-M   'P 1'
#
loop_
_entity.id
_entity.type
_entity.pdbx_description
1 polymer ?
#
loop_
_entity_poly.entity_id
_entity_poly.type
_entity_poly.pdbx_seq_one_letter_code
_entity_poly.pdbx_strand_id
1 'polypeptide(L)'
;MAPTVGLKRSPPPAGAAATQTITLPPPDARFAVREAEVMAFIRSYVVPEGFPDSVTPSYVPYMTWRALKHFFGGAMGVFTTRTLLSSVGVSQSKVTPGAIAINWILKDGAGRVGKMLFARQGKKFDYDLKQLRYTSDLLLEIGAGIELATAAFPQFFLPMACVANVVKNVAAVTSTSTRTPIYKAYARGENIGDVTAKGESVGNIADLVRSVVLNTLNRARFTVAVDSFIKTGHIPSLKEGNSQETIFNPPWRHEPIAIGSRFGEAFQEPASFVAIRPLFEDERYMVTYNPAKDKVYALLKDQAKSDDIIKAAFHAHVLLHFINASHARKQMTSKRSDNYGNPCNMDFMAHIAESCKIVSTSYGTFKKKAREQVGAARLLRGGTRGTGVRLSALPKPAARSLKTFCQLKEVKEVVVVCDPDYKDIFEGSIENVQIPIKFALPGKERQDSVFNGLQVLEDAAVHGAAVLGVPVKATIKEADSDSFVVKTLDRKTLWEMQTPQVMKPNLLKDGFELVRRDGLEVTDDVSIVEYLKHPVFVTEGSYTNIKVTTPDDLLLAERLMNEK
;
A
#
# COMPACT_ATOMS: atom_id res chain seq x y z
N MET A 1 22.21 70.69 67.60
CA MET A 1 22.33 71.74 66.58
C MET A 1 22.43 71.10 65.20
N ALA A 2 21.84 71.71 64.19
CA ALA A 2 22.14 71.50 62.76
C ALA A 2 23.56 72.09 62.43
N PRO A 3 24.12 72.03 61.20
CA PRO A 3 23.45 71.74 59.93
C PRO A 3 24.20 70.92 58.87
N THR A 4 23.46 70.65 57.79
CA THR A 4 23.90 70.31 56.43
C THR A 4 24.86 71.31 55.79
N VAL A 5 25.78 70.81 54.96
CA VAL A 5 26.31 71.51 53.78
C VAL A 5 26.29 70.53 52.60
N GLY A 6 25.85 70.97 51.42
CA GLY A 6 25.94 70.18 50.19
C GLY A 6 26.23 71.08 49.00
N LEU A 7 26.80 70.53 47.92
CA LEU A 7 26.94 71.25 46.65
C LEU A 7 27.07 70.32 45.43
N LYS A 8 26.07 70.42 44.56
CA LYS A 8 26.01 70.21 43.09
C LYS A 8 26.57 68.93 42.41
N ARG A 9 25.78 68.51 41.40
CA ARG A 9 26.03 67.40 40.46
C ARG A 9 26.98 67.79 39.32
N SER A 10 27.67 66.81 38.77
CA SER A 10 28.11 66.74 37.37
C SER A 10 27.54 65.46 36.71
N PRO A 11 27.29 65.43 35.39
CA PRO A 11 26.68 64.28 34.71
C PRO A 11 27.72 63.19 34.37
N PRO A 12 27.33 61.90 34.29
CA PRO A 12 28.20 60.85 33.78
C PRO A 12 28.42 60.97 32.25
N PRO A 13 29.57 60.50 31.73
CA PRO A 13 29.96 60.71 30.34
C PRO A 13 29.18 59.84 29.34
N ALA A 14 29.21 60.25 28.07
CA ALA A 14 28.45 59.66 26.98
C ALA A 14 28.82 58.19 26.70
N GLY A 15 27.81 57.39 26.35
CA GLY A 15 27.95 55.96 26.14
C GLY A 15 28.71 55.60 24.85
N ALA A 16 29.71 54.71 24.98
CA ALA A 16 30.23 53.97 23.85
C ALA A 16 29.19 52.93 23.40
N ALA A 17 28.59 53.14 22.22
CA ALA A 17 27.71 52.16 21.60
C ALA A 17 28.51 50.94 21.16
N ALA A 18 28.57 49.91 22.02
CA ALA A 18 29.11 48.61 21.66
C ALA A 18 28.16 47.94 20.65
N THR A 19 28.46 48.10 19.36
CA THR A 19 27.81 47.36 18.28
C THR A 19 28.09 45.88 18.47
N GLN A 20 27.20 45.17 19.17
CA GLN A 20 27.18 43.72 19.18
C GLN A 20 26.81 43.24 17.79
N THR A 21 27.83 42.99 16.96
CA THR A 21 27.67 42.22 15.74
C THR A 21 27.14 40.85 16.13
N ILE A 22 25.85 40.61 15.89
CA ILE A 22 25.24 39.30 16.10
C ILE A 22 25.85 38.37 15.06
N THR A 23 26.95 37.72 15.44
CA THR A 23 27.50 36.58 14.71
C THR A 23 26.49 35.46 14.84
N LEU A 24 25.69 35.28 13.77
CA LEU A 24 24.91 34.08 13.59
C LEU A 24 25.83 32.87 13.79
N PRO A 25 25.42 31.82 14.53
CA PRO A 25 26.21 30.60 14.60
C PRO A 25 26.42 30.10 13.17
N PRO A 26 27.60 29.54 12.85
CA PRO A 26 27.83 28.95 11.53
C PRO A 26 26.75 27.89 11.28
N PRO A 27 26.28 27.71 10.02
CA PRO A 27 25.24 26.74 9.72
C PRO A 27 25.65 25.37 10.28
N ASP A 28 24.80 24.83 11.15
CA ASP A 28 25.06 23.62 11.95
C ASP A 28 25.78 22.56 11.09
N ALA A 29 26.97 22.13 11.51
CA ALA A 29 27.79 21.20 10.72
C ALA A 29 27.04 19.90 10.37
N ARG A 30 26.02 19.54 11.15
CA ARG A 30 25.10 18.41 10.91
C ARG A 30 24.24 18.57 9.64
N PHE A 31 23.95 19.79 9.20
CA PHE A 31 23.25 20.06 7.93
C PHE A 31 24.20 19.95 6.74
N ALA A 32 25.40 20.52 6.82
CA ALA A 32 26.39 20.41 5.75
C ALA A 32 26.81 18.95 5.47
N VAL A 33 26.98 18.13 6.52
CA VAL A 33 27.22 16.68 6.38
C VAL A 33 26.04 15.98 5.70
N ARG A 34 24.79 16.31 6.07
CA ARG A 34 23.58 15.77 5.41
C ARG A 34 23.48 16.15 3.93
N GLU A 35 23.80 17.40 3.57
CA GLU A 35 23.80 17.82 2.17
C GLU A 35 24.87 17.07 1.35
N ALA A 36 26.06 16.86 1.92
CA ALA A 36 27.12 16.08 1.29
C ALA A 36 26.72 14.61 1.10
N GLU A 37 26.14 13.97 2.12
CA GLU A 37 25.64 12.58 2.05
C GLU A 37 24.50 12.44 1.02
N VAL A 38 23.54 13.36 1.02
CA VAL A 38 22.43 13.37 0.06
C VAL A 38 22.92 13.63 -1.36
N MET A 39 23.90 14.53 -1.56
CA MET A 39 24.49 14.76 -2.88
C MET A 39 25.35 13.59 -3.35
N ALA A 40 26.05 12.88 -2.47
CA ALA A 40 26.77 11.65 -2.79
C ALA A 40 25.80 10.52 -3.18
N PHE A 41 24.69 10.38 -2.44
CA PHE A 41 23.62 9.43 -2.75
C PHE A 41 22.93 9.77 -4.09
N ILE A 42 22.58 11.04 -4.34
CA ILE A 42 21.99 11.43 -5.63
C ILE A 42 22.98 11.14 -6.77
N ARG A 43 24.26 11.49 -6.61
CA ARG A 43 25.32 11.20 -7.60
C ARG A 43 25.40 9.72 -7.93
N SER A 44 25.42 8.82 -6.95
CA SER A 44 25.54 7.37 -7.22
C SER A 44 24.37 6.79 -8.03
N TYR A 45 23.21 7.45 -8.06
CA TYR A 45 22.06 7.05 -8.90
C TYR A 45 21.95 7.79 -10.24
N VAL A 46 22.57 8.97 -10.43
CA VAL A 46 22.41 9.80 -11.66
C VAL A 46 23.64 9.86 -12.58
N VAL A 47 24.85 9.59 -12.08
CA VAL A 47 26.05 9.47 -12.94
C VAL A 47 26.49 8.01 -13.12
N PRO A 48 27.03 7.66 -14.30
CA PRO A 48 27.63 6.34 -14.54
C PRO A 48 28.84 6.07 -13.66
N GLU A 49 29.18 4.80 -13.51
CA GLU A 49 30.43 4.35 -12.90
C GLU A 49 31.62 4.87 -13.71
N GLY A 50 32.72 5.23 -13.05
CA GLY A 50 33.88 5.85 -13.69
C GLY A 50 33.65 7.28 -14.23
N PHE A 51 32.59 7.97 -13.83
CA PHE A 51 32.38 9.38 -14.15
C PHE A 51 33.52 10.25 -13.54
N PRO A 52 34.10 11.23 -14.27
CA PRO A 52 33.62 11.79 -15.55
C PRO A 52 34.11 11.05 -16.80
N ASP A 53 35.15 10.21 -16.69
CA ASP A 53 35.86 9.71 -17.87
C ASP A 53 35.09 8.67 -18.68
N SER A 54 34.14 7.96 -18.04
CA SER A 54 33.29 6.94 -18.67
C SER A 54 32.24 7.47 -19.66
N VAL A 55 32.02 8.79 -19.73
CA VAL A 55 31.07 9.43 -20.65
C VAL A 55 31.63 10.66 -21.35
N THR A 56 31.05 11.05 -22.48
CA THR A 56 31.43 12.30 -23.16
C THR A 56 30.96 13.54 -22.36
N PRO A 57 31.66 14.69 -22.45
CA PRO A 57 31.33 15.89 -21.65
C PRO A 57 29.91 16.42 -21.87
N SER A 58 29.30 16.11 -23.03
CA SER A 58 27.93 16.49 -23.36
C SER A 58 26.85 15.66 -22.64
N TYR A 59 27.21 14.60 -21.90
CA TYR A 59 26.28 13.79 -21.10
C TYR A 59 25.56 14.62 -20.03
N VAL A 60 26.30 15.38 -19.22
CA VAL A 60 25.72 16.12 -18.08
C VAL A 60 24.74 17.20 -18.56
N PRO A 61 25.06 18.09 -19.54
CA PRO A 61 24.08 19.03 -20.07
C PRO A 61 22.82 18.35 -20.61
N TYR A 62 22.96 17.23 -21.35
CA TYR A 62 21.82 16.48 -21.87
C TYR A 62 20.94 15.92 -20.74
N MET A 63 21.54 15.32 -19.70
CA MET A 63 20.79 14.76 -18.58
C MET A 63 20.10 15.83 -17.74
N THR A 64 20.69 17.02 -17.58
CA THR A 64 20.04 18.17 -16.93
C THR A 64 18.79 18.62 -17.70
N TRP A 65 18.89 18.80 -19.03
CA TRP A 65 17.72 19.14 -19.85
C TRP A 65 16.67 18.02 -19.86
N ARG A 66 17.10 16.75 -19.83
CA ARG A 66 16.20 15.59 -19.71
C ARG A 66 15.46 15.59 -18.37
N ALA A 67 16.15 15.85 -17.26
CA ALA A 67 15.53 15.95 -15.93
C ALA A 67 14.47 17.05 -15.90
N LEU A 68 14.81 18.24 -16.41
CA LEU A 68 13.90 19.39 -16.47
C LEU A 68 12.65 19.08 -17.32
N LYS A 69 12.84 18.43 -18.47
CA LYS A 69 11.74 17.97 -19.33
C LYS A 69 10.86 16.94 -18.62
N HIS A 70 11.43 15.94 -17.95
CA HIS A 70 10.66 14.95 -17.20
C HIS A 70 9.84 15.60 -16.07
N PHE A 71 10.42 16.55 -15.35
CA PHE A 71 9.73 17.32 -14.31
C PHE A 71 8.49 18.06 -14.87
N PHE A 72 8.65 18.82 -15.97
CA PHE A 72 7.54 19.56 -16.57
C PHE A 72 6.50 18.65 -17.25
N GLY A 73 6.93 17.62 -17.99
CA GLY A 73 6.03 16.65 -18.61
C GLY A 73 5.25 15.83 -17.58
N GLY A 74 5.89 15.45 -16.47
CA GLY A 74 5.28 14.77 -15.33
C GLY A 74 4.27 15.65 -14.57
N ALA A 75 4.46 16.97 -14.56
CA ALA A 75 3.48 17.93 -14.07
C ALA A 75 2.31 18.10 -15.06
N MET A 76 2.61 18.27 -16.36
CA MET A 76 1.62 18.39 -17.43
C MET A 76 0.65 17.21 -17.44
N GLY A 77 1.16 15.97 -17.31
CA GLY A 77 0.34 14.76 -17.26
C GLY A 77 -0.68 14.71 -16.10
N VAL A 78 -0.43 15.42 -15.00
CA VAL A 78 -1.42 15.56 -13.90
C VAL A 78 -2.54 16.50 -14.31
N PHE A 79 -2.23 17.62 -14.95
CA PHE A 79 -3.22 18.57 -15.46
C PHE A 79 -4.08 17.94 -16.56
N THR A 80 -3.48 17.25 -17.53
CA THR A 80 -4.27 16.61 -18.59
C THR A 80 -5.15 15.49 -18.05
N THR A 81 -4.65 14.64 -17.14
CA THR A 81 -5.46 13.59 -16.50
C THR A 81 -6.63 14.19 -15.71
N ARG A 82 -6.41 15.29 -14.97
CA ARG A 82 -7.49 16.02 -14.28
C ARG A 82 -8.53 16.55 -15.27
N THR A 83 -8.09 17.15 -16.38
CA THR A 83 -8.98 17.68 -17.42
C THR A 83 -9.79 16.58 -18.09
N LEU A 84 -9.18 15.45 -18.47
CA LEU A 84 -9.89 14.31 -19.04
C LEU A 84 -10.97 13.78 -18.08
N LEU A 85 -10.65 13.56 -16.80
CA LEU A 85 -11.62 13.12 -15.79
C LEU A 85 -12.78 14.12 -15.62
N SER A 86 -12.49 15.43 -15.70
CA SER A 86 -13.51 16.47 -15.62
C SER A 86 -14.41 16.51 -16.86
N SER A 87 -13.82 16.37 -18.05
CA SER A 87 -14.52 16.46 -19.35
C SER A 87 -15.43 15.26 -19.61
N VAL A 88 -15.08 14.07 -19.10
CA VAL A 88 -15.95 12.88 -19.12
C VAL A 88 -17.09 12.95 -18.09
N GLY A 89 -17.09 13.94 -17.20
CA GLY A 89 -18.13 14.09 -16.18
C GLY A 89 -18.00 13.15 -14.99
N VAL A 90 -16.79 12.67 -14.65
CA VAL A 90 -16.53 11.84 -13.44
C VAL A 90 -16.93 12.56 -12.14
N SER A 91 -17.01 13.89 -12.16
CA SER A 91 -17.49 14.73 -11.06
C SER A 91 -19.01 14.96 -11.04
N GLN A 92 -19.76 14.50 -12.06
CA GLN A 92 -21.19 14.72 -12.20
C GLN A 92 -21.97 13.42 -11.93
N SER A 93 -22.95 13.47 -11.01
CA SER A 93 -23.76 12.31 -10.61
C SER A 93 -24.66 11.72 -11.70
N LYS A 94 -24.74 12.36 -12.88
CA LYS A 94 -25.60 11.95 -14.00
C LYS A 94 -24.96 10.93 -14.95
N VAL A 95 -23.64 10.72 -14.92
CA VAL A 95 -22.95 9.85 -15.88
C VAL A 95 -22.67 8.48 -15.27
N THR A 96 -23.21 7.43 -15.89
CA THR A 96 -23.01 6.04 -15.44
C THR A 96 -21.51 5.66 -15.50
N PRO A 97 -20.90 5.13 -14.43
CA PRO A 97 -19.48 4.77 -14.40
C PRO A 97 -19.02 3.81 -15.52
N GLY A 98 -19.92 2.95 -16.02
CA GLY A 98 -19.64 2.08 -17.17
C GLY A 98 -19.37 2.85 -18.48
N ALA A 99 -20.13 3.93 -18.76
CA ALA A 99 -19.92 4.75 -19.95
C ALA A 99 -18.57 5.50 -19.91
N ILE A 100 -18.17 5.93 -18.71
CA ILE A 100 -16.85 6.53 -18.44
C ILE A 100 -15.74 5.53 -18.76
N ALA A 101 -15.88 4.27 -18.31
CA ALA A 101 -14.91 3.22 -18.58
C ALA A 101 -14.80 2.89 -20.08
N ILE A 102 -15.93 2.79 -20.80
CA ILE A 102 -15.95 2.56 -22.26
C ILE A 102 -15.21 3.67 -23.01
N ASN A 103 -15.48 4.94 -22.70
CA ASN A 103 -14.77 6.08 -23.30
C ASN A 103 -13.26 6.02 -23.04
N TRP A 104 -12.84 5.57 -21.85
CA TRP A 104 -11.42 5.41 -21.52
C TRP A 104 -10.77 4.26 -22.31
N ILE A 105 -11.44 3.12 -22.42
CA ILE A 105 -10.99 1.94 -23.18
C ILE A 105 -10.85 2.27 -24.67
N LEU A 106 -11.82 2.98 -25.26
CA LEU A 106 -11.76 3.41 -26.66
C LEU A 106 -10.59 4.37 -26.90
N LYS A 107 -10.40 5.36 -26.02
CA LYS A 107 -9.27 6.30 -26.07
C LYS A 107 -7.92 5.59 -26.01
N ASP A 108 -7.75 4.64 -25.08
CA ASP A 108 -6.51 3.88 -24.92
C ASP A 108 -6.29 2.82 -26.01
N GLY A 109 -7.37 2.23 -26.54
CA GLY A 109 -7.33 1.35 -27.71
C GLY A 109 -6.85 2.07 -28.96
N ALA A 110 -7.43 3.24 -29.28
CA ALA A 110 -6.99 4.07 -30.40
C ALA A 110 -5.49 4.42 -30.31
N GLY A 111 -5.03 4.85 -29.12
CA GLY A 111 -3.62 5.14 -28.86
C GLY A 111 -2.68 3.97 -29.16
N ARG A 112 -3.05 2.75 -28.72
CA ARG A 112 -2.29 1.52 -28.99
C ARG A 112 -2.23 1.18 -30.48
N VAL A 113 -3.35 1.29 -31.20
CA VAL A 113 -3.40 1.05 -32.66
C VAL A 113 -2.53 2.06 -33.40
N GLY A 114 -2.60 3.35 -33.06
CA GLY A 114 -1.75 4.39 -33.65
C GLY A 114 -0.25 4.11 -33.45
N LYS A 115 0.16 3.70 -32.24
CA LYS A 115 1.53 3.26 -31.95
C LYS A 115 1.96 2.04 -32.76
N MET A 116 1.09 1.03 -32.89
CA MET A 116 1.38 -0.17 -33.68
C MET A 116 1.58 0.14 -35.17
N LEU A 117 0.72 0.98 -35.76
CA LEU A 117 0.84 1.39 -37.16
C LEU A 117 2.11 2.21 -37.40
N PHE A 118 2.42 3.16 -36.50
CA PHE A 118 3.59 4.02 -36.65
C PHE A 118 4.92 3.26 -36.46
N ALA A 119 4.96 2.23 -35.61
CA ALA A 119 6.17 1.40 -35.39
C ALA A 119 6.71 0.73 -36.67
N ARG A 120 5.88 0.59 -37.73
CA ARG A 120 6.31 0.12 -39.05
C ARG A 120 7.38 1.02 -39.70
N GLN A 121 7.54 2.26 -39.24
CA GLN A 121 8.58 3.19 -39.73
C GLN A 121 9.96 2.98 -39.07
N GLY A 122 10.18 1.86 -38.37
CA GLY A 122 11.41 1.51 -37.64
C GLY A 122 12.73 1.97 -38.27
N LYS A 123 12.94 1.66 -39.55
CA LYS A 123 14.17 1.99 -40.30
C LYS A 123 14.49 3.50 -40.36
N LYS A 124 13.52 4.39 -40.12
CA LYS A 124 13.75 5.83 -40.08
C LYS A 124 14.42 6.29 -38.79
N PHE A 125 14.27 5.55 -37.69
CA PHE A 125 14.78 5.94 -36.39
C PHE A 125 16.31 5.91 -36.29
N ASP A 126 17.00 5.22 -37.20
CA ASP A 126 18.45 5.04 -37.14
C ASP A 126 19.25 6.17 -37.81
N TYR A 127 18.67 6.92 -38.76
CA TYR A 127 19.41 7.96 -39.51
C TYR A 127 19.09 9.42 -39.09
N ASP A 128 17.83 9.75 -38.77
CA ASP A 128 17.41 11.14 -38.42
C ASP A 128 17.17 11.37 -36.92
N LEU A 129 18.03 10.77 -36.06
CA LEU A 129 17.87 10.74 -34.60
C LEU A 129 17.51 12.09 -33.94
N LYS A 130 18.19 13.18 -34.32
CA LYS A 130 17.96 14.52 -33.73
C LYS A 130 16.60 15.10 -34.09
N GLN A 131 16.22 15.03 -35.37
CA GLN A 131 14.94 15.53 -35.85
C GLN A 131 13.80 14.72 -35.25
N LEU A 132 13.89 13.39 -35.32
CA LEU A 132 12.89 12.47 -34.77
C LEU A 132 12.72 12.64 -33.26
N ARG A 133 13.81 12.87 -32.51
CA ARG A 133 13.72 13.20 -31.09
C ARG A 133 12.95 14.51 -30.85
N TYR A 134 13.30 15.59 -31.57
CA TYR A 134 12.60 16.87 -31.47
C TYR A 134 11.12 16.76 -31.85
N THR A 135 10.80 16.10 -32.97
CA THR A 135 9.42 15.84 -33.41
C THR A 135 8.65 15.01 -32.39
N SER A 136 9.28 14.01 -31.74
CA SER A 136 8.63 13.24 -30.68
C SER A 136 8.23 14.11 -29.48
N ASP A 137 9.04 15.10 -29.17
CA ASP A 137 8.83 15.99 -28.03
C ASP A 137 7.73 17.01 -28.35
N LEU A 138 7.76 17.60 -29.56
CA LEU A 138 6.70 18.47 -30.06
C LEU A 138 5.34 17.76 -30.13
N LEU A 139 5.30 16.51 -30.62
CA LEU A 139 4.07 15.72 -30.67
C LEU A 139 3.52 15.43 -29.26
N LEU A 140 4.38 15.17 -28.27
CA LEU A 140 3.94 14.95 -26.89
C LEU A 140 3.21 16.19 -26.33
N GLU A 141 3.77 17.38 -26.55
CA GLU A 141 3.16 18.65 -26.10
C GLU A 141 1.88 19.00 -26.89
N ILE A 142 1.84 18.78 -28.21
CA ILE A 142 0.61 18.93 -29.01
C ILE A 142 -0.49 18.02 -28.48
N GLY A 143 -0.18 16.74 -28.21
CA GLY A 143 -1.14 15.80 -27.65
C GLY A 143 -1.61 16.21 -26.25
N ALA A 144 -0.73 16.71 -25.38
CA ALA A 144 -1.12 17.28 -24.09
C ALA A 144 -2.05 18.51 -24.25
N GLY A 145 -1.75 19.40 -25.20
CA GLY A 145 -2.60 20.54 -25.55
C GLY A 145 -4.01 20.13 -26.00
N ILE A 146 -4.13 19.09 -26.83
CA ILE A 146 -5.43 18.55 -27.25
C ILE A 146 -6.17 17.93 -26.05
N GLU A 147 -5.50 17.20 -25.15
CA GLU A 147 -6.11 16.70 -23.91
C GLU A 147 -6.64 17.86 -23.02
N LEU A 148 -5.91 18.97 -22.91
CA LEU A 148 -6.38 20.16 -22.17
C LEU A 148 -7.57 20.84 -22.87
N ALA A 149 -7.56 20.91 -24.19
CA ALA A 149 -8.65 21.50 -24.98
C ALA A 149 -9.99 20.74 -24.83
N THR A 150 -9.98 19.47 -24.38
CA THR A 150 -11.23 18.75 -24.08
C THR A 150 -12.09 19.41 -22.99
N ALA A 151 -11.50 20.25 -22.12
CA ALA A 151 -12.26 21.04 -21.16
C ALA A 151 -13.19 22.07 -21.82
N ALA A 152 -12.74 22.68 -22.93
CA ALA A 152 -13.48 23.72 -23.65
C ALA A 152 -14.54 23.14 -24.59
N PHE A 153 -14.37 21.89 -25.02
CA PHE A 153 -15.27 21.22 -25.96
C PHE A 153 -15.69 19.80 -25.48
N PRO A 154 -16.39 19.66 -24.33
CA PRO A 154 -16.77 18.34 -23.79
C PRO A 154 -17.60 17.49 -24.77
N GLN A 155 -18.38 18.12 -25.65
CA GLN A 155 -19.18 17.46 -26.70
C GLN A 155 -18.33 16.70 -27.73
N PHE A 156 -17.05 17.08 -27.91
CA PHE A 156 -16.10 16.40 -28.79
C PHE A 156 -15.05 15.58 -28.01
N PHE A 157 -15.32 15.28 -26.72
CA PHE A 157 -14.38 14.59 -25.84
C PHE A 157 -13.74 13.35 -26.47
N LEU A 158 -14.56 12.39 -26.93
CA LEU A 158 -14.04 11.09 -27.37
C LEU A 158 -13.15 11.21 -28.63
N PRO A 159 -13.57 11.88 -29.72
CA PRO A 159 -12.70 12.14 -30.86
C PRO A 159 -11.40 12.87 -30.48
N MET A 160 -11.47 13.95 -29.70
CA MET A 160 -10.29 14.73 -29.31
C MET A 160 -9.33 13.92 -28.43
N ALA A 161 -9.85 13.20 -27.44
CA ALA A 161 -9.06 12.36 -26.56
C ALA A 161 -8.40 11.19 -27.32
N CYS A 162 -9.09 10.58 -28.29
CA CYS A 162 -8.52 9.56 -29.17
C CYS A 162 -7.37 10.12 -30.01
N VAL A 163 -7.56 11.27 -30.69
CA VAL A 163 -6.51 11.93 -31.49
C VAL A 163 -5.30 12.29 -30.62
N ALA A 164 -5.54 12.90 -29.46
CA ALA A 164 -4.49 13.25 -28.51
C ALA A 164 -3.69 12.03 -28.07
N ASN A 165 -4.37 10.94 -27.71
CA ASN A 165 -3.71 9.72 -27.23
C ASN A 165 -2.96 8.97 -28.34
N VAL A 166 -3.44 9.01 -29.59
CA VAL A 166 -2.70 8.54 -30.77
C VAL A 166 -1.41 9.34 -30.93
N VAL A 167 -1.49 10.67 -30.94
CA VAL A 167 -0.34 11.58 -31.07
C VAL A 167 0.69 11.33 -29.97
N LYS A 168 0.26 11.21 -28.70
CA LYS A 168 1.15 10.91 -27.56
C LYS A 168 1.76 9.50 -27.64
N ASN A 169 1.04 8.50 -28.14
CA ASN A 169 1.57 7.15 -28.31
C ASN A 169 2.59 7.07 -29.46
N VAL A 170 2.38 7.81 -30.55
CA VAL A 170 3.36 7.99 -31.63
C VAL A 170 4.63 8.67 -31.11
N ALA A 171 4.48 9.78 -30.36
CA ALA A 171 5.57 10.46 -29.67
C ALA A 171 6.36 9.49 -28.76
N ALA A 172 5.66 8.68 -27.97
CA ALA A 172 6.29 7.72 -27.06
C ALA A 172 7.15 6.68 -27.80
N VAL A 173 6.67 6.13 -28.92
CA VAL A 173 7.46 5.18 -29.76
C VAL A 173 8.78 5.83 -30.19
N THR A 174 8.70 6.98 -30.86
CA THR A 174 9.88 7.69 -31.38
C THR A 174 10.85 8.07 -30.25
N SER A 175 10.33 8.53 -29.11
CA SER A 175 11.12 8.82 -27.90
C SER A 175 11.84 7.59 -27.36
N THR A 176 11.20 6.41 -27.35
CA THR A 176 11.84 5.17 -26.89
C THR A 176 12.87 4.63 -27.87
N SER A 177 12.60 4.65 -29.18
CA SER A 177 13.50 4.12 -30.21
C SER A 177 14.77 4.99 -30.39
N THR A 178 14.64 6.31 -30.32
CA THR A 178 15.79 7.23 -30.45
C THR A 178 16.68 7.28 -29.19
N ARG A 179 16.19 6.83 -28.02
CA ARG A 179 16.93 6.89 -26.75
C ARG A 179 18.22 6.09 -26.76
N THR A 180 18.18 4.82 -27.18
CA THR A 180 19.36 3.93 -27.11
C THR A 180 20.50 4.39 -28.03
N PRO A 181 20.28 4.79 -29.28
CA PRO A 181 21.33 5.38 -30.12
C PRO A 181 21.90 6.69 -29.54
N ILE A 182 21.06 7.55 -28.95
CA ILE A 182 21.52 8.78 -28.29
C ILE A 182 22.42 8.44 -27.07
N TYR A 183 22.04 7.47 -26.25
CA TYR A 183 22.87 7.02 -25.12
C TYR A 183 24.19 6.36 -25.56
N LYS A 184 24.17 5.62 -26.67
CA LYS A 184 25.39 5.04 -27.28
C LYS A 184 26.38 6.12 -27.72
N ALA A 185 25.92 7.31 -28.11
CA ALA A 185 26.79 8.44 -28.42
C ALA A 185 27.39 9.16 -27.18
N TYR A 186 26.90 8.87 -25.97
CA TYR A 186 27.46 9.39 -24.72
C TYR A 186 28.41 8.40 -24.02
N ALA A 187 28.26 7.09 -24.26
CA ALA A 187 29.15 6.06 -23.74
C ALA A 187 30.56 6.16 -24.35
N ARG A 188 31.61 6.04 -23.52
CA ARG A 188 33.02 5.99 -23.97
C ARG A 188 33.63 4.59 -23.95
N GLY A 189 32.90 3.58 -23.46
CA GLY A 189 33.30 2.17 -23.46
C GLY A 189 32.09 1.24 -23.50
N GLU A 190 32.22 0.03 -22.98
CA GLU A 190 31.12 -0.96 -22.92
C GLU A 190 30.09 -0.67 -21.80
N ASN A 191 29.89 0.61 -21.45
CA ASN A 191 29.03 1.06 -20.34
C ASN A 191 27.61 1.48 -20.76
N ILE A 192 27.13 1.08 -21.93
CA ILE A 192 25.80 1.47 -22.44
C ILE A 192 24.65 1.04 -21.53
N GLY A 193 24.77 -0.10 -20.83
CA GLY A 193 23.78 -0.56 -19.85
C GLY A 193 23.66 0.40 -18.68
N ASP A 194 24.80 0.83 -18.12
CA ASP A 194 24.86 1.77 -17.00
C ASP A 194 24.40 3.17 -17.40
N VAL A 195 24.90 3.72 -18.51
CA VAL A 195 24.42 4.99 -19.10
C VAL A 195 22.89 4.98 -19.29
N THR A 196 22.32 3.84 -19.69
CA THR A 196 20.87 3.68 -19.82
C THR A 196 20.17 3.68 -18.46
N ALA A 197 20.67 2.89 -17.49
CA ALA A 197 20.09 2.79 -16.15
C ALA A 197 20.09 4.15 -15.42
N LYS A 198 21.22 4.86 -15.40
CA LYS A 198 21.33 6.20 -14.79
C LYS A 198 20.44 7.22 -15.50
N GLY A 199 20.32 7.12 -16.84
CA GLY A 199 19.42 7.96 -17.62
C GLY A 199 17.93 7.76 -17.34
N GLU A 200 17.52 6.57 -16.87
CA GLU A 200 16.17 6.33 -16.36
C GLU A 200 16.02 6.80 -14.91
N SER A 201 17.03 6.59 -14.05
CA SER A 201 17.07 7.14 -12.68
C SER A 201 16.90 8.66 -12.65
N VAL A 202 17.55 9.39 -13.56
CA VAL A 202 17.38 10.85 -13.72
C VAL A 202 15.92 11.23 -14.01
N GLY A 203 15.23 10.48 -14.87
CA GLY A 203 13.81 10.70 -15.16
C GLY A 203 12.92 10.41 -13.95
N ASN A 204 13.14 9.25 -13.30
CA ASN A 204 12.38 8.82 -12.13
C ASN A 204 12.56 9.78 -10.94
N ILE A 205 13.77 10.29 -10.70
CA ILE A 205 14.04 11.27 -9.64
C ILE A 205 13.31 12.59 -9.94
N ALA A 206 13.30 13.07 -11.18
CA ALA A 206 12.51 14.26 -11.57
C ALA A 206 11.00 14.04 -11.36
N ASP A 207 10.47 12.86 -11.70
CA ASP A 207 9.07 12.47 -11.48
C ASP A 207 8.72 12.27 -9.99
N LEU A 208 9.70 12.01 -9.12
CA LEU A 208 9.57 11.92 -7.66
C LEU A 208 9.61 13.29 -6.99
N VAL A 209 10.51 14.20 -7.39
CA VAL A 209 10.60 15.59 -6.87
C VAL A 209 9.28 16.34 -7.03
N ARG A 210 8.53 16.08 -8.11
CA ARG A 210 7.13 16.52 -8.30
C ARG A 210 6.23 16.22 -7.09
N SER A 211 6.41 15.09 -6.41
CA SER A 211 5.59 14.69 -5.24
C SER A 211 5.86 15.55 -4.00
N VAL A 212 7.01 16.24 -3.98
CA VAL A 212 7.47 17.08 -2.87
C VAL A 212 7.11 18.55 -3.12
N VAL A 213 7.33 19.05 -4.34
CA VAL A 213 7.21 20.48 -4.68
C VAL A 213 5.76 20.96 -4.84
N LEU A 214 4.79 20.06 -5.00
CA LEU A 214 3.37 20.43 -5.12
C LEU A 214 2.75 20.91 -3.79
N ASN A 215 1.71 21.73 -3.90
CA ASN A 215 0.82 22.19 -2.81
C ASN A 215 -0.09 21.06 -2.28
N THR A 216 0.44 19.84 -2.19
CA THR A 216 -0.26 18.64 -1.71
C THR A 216 0.26 18.25 -0.34
N LEU A 217 -0.65 17.96 0.58
CA LEU A 217 -0.31 17.51 1.92
C LEU A 217 0.22 16.06 1.86
N ASN A 218 1.54 15.89 1.79
CA ASN A 218 2.22 14.60 1.86
C ASN A 218 2.27 14.09 3.34
N ARG A 219 2.69 12.84 3.57
CA ARG A 219 2.69 12.22 4.91
C ARG A 219 3.65 12.88 5.91
N ALA A 220 4.84 13.32 5.45
CA ALA A 220 5.80 14.04 6.29
C ALA A 220 5.26 15.42 6.68
N ARG A 221 4.73 16.17 5.71
CA ARG A 221 4.08 17.46 5.92
C ARG A 221 2.84 17.36 6.82
N PHE A 222 2.06 16.29 6.69
CA PHE A 222 0.94 15.99 7.58
C PHE A 222 1.43 15.80 9.02
N THR A 223 2.49 15.03 9.22
CA THR A 223 3.10 14.80 10.54
C THR A 223 3.53 16.12 11.19
N VAL A 224 4.25 16.97 10.47
CA VAL A 224 4.70 18.29 10.94
C VAL A 224 3.51 19.20 11.26
N ALA A 225 2.49 19.22 10.40
CA ALA A 225 1.29 20.04 10.59
C ALA A 225 0.49 19.63 11.84
N VAL A 226 0.37 18.31 12.10
CA VAL A 226 -0.35 17.80 13.28
C VAL A 226 0.46 17.99 14.57
N ASP A 227 1.76 17.72 14.56
CA ASP A 227 2.62 17.89 15.75
C ASP A 227 2.71 19.37 16.17
N SER A 228 2.86 20.29 15.21
CA SER A 228 2.83 21.73 15.48
C SER A 228 1.45 22.19 16.00
N PHE A 229 0.37 21.66 15.43
CA PHE A 229 -1.00 21.96 15.90
C PHE A 229 -1.26 21.48 17.33
N ILE A 230 -0.81 20.27 17.68
CA ILE A 230 -0.96 19.73 19.05
C ILE A 230 -0.13 20.55 20.04
N LYS A 231 1.08 20.98 19.68
CA LYS A 231 1.99 21.73 20.56
C LYS A 231 1.65 23.21 20.72
N THR A 232 1.12 23.86 19.68
CA THR A 232 1.00 25.33 19.61
C THR A 232 -0.39 25.83 19.23
N GLY A 233 -1.30 24.97 18.77
CA GLY A 233 -2.57 25.35 18.15
C GLY A 233 -2.45 26.03 16.79
N HIS A 234 -1.23 26.25 16.29
CA HIS A 234 -0.91 26.82 14.98
C HIS A 234 -0.59 25.70 13.98
N ILE A 235 -0.83 25.94 12.69
CA ILE A 235 -0.39 25.05 11.60
C ILE A 235 0.68 25.84 10.83
N PRO A 236 1.86 25.27 10.54
CA PRO A 236 2.91 25.99 9.83
C PRO A 236 2.52 26.20 8.36
N SER A 237 2.85 27.37 7.81
CA SER A 237 2.60 27.68 6.41
C SER A 237 3.32 26.69 5.47
N LEU A 238 2.91 26.63 4.19
CA LEU A 238 3.54 25.72 3.22
C LEU A 238 5.07 25.87 3.16
N LYS A 239 5.60 27.09 3.30
CA LYS A 239 7.06 27.33 3.28
C LYS A 239 7.77 26.80 4.54
N GLU A 240 7.14 26.92 5.70
CA GLU A 240 7.67 26.44 6.98
C GLU A 240 7.51 24.92 7.14
N GLY A 241 6.40 24.36 6.67
CA GLY A 241 6.21 22.91 6.59
C GLY A 241 7.21 22.25 5.64
N ASN A 242 7.54 22.90 4.51
CA ASN A 242 8.53 22.40 3.56
C ASN A 242 9.97 22.42 4.09
N SER A 243 10.33 23.32 5.01
CA SER A 243 11.66 23.32 5.65
C SER A 243 11.77 22.36 6.84
N GLN A 244 10.63 21.88 7.35
CA GLN A 244 10.56 20.97 8.50
C GLN A 244 10.25 19.51 8.09
N GLU A 245 9.80 19.24 6.86
CA GLU A 245 9.48 17.89 6.40
C GLU A 245 10.74 17.03 6.15
N THR A 246 10.78 15.85 6.76
CA THR A 246 11.79 14.83 6.44
C THR A 246 11.34 14.03 5.22
N ILE A 247 11.80 14.43 4.04
CA ILE A 247 11.43 13.83 2.75
C ILE A 247 12.09 12.45 2.55
N PHE A 248 13.38 12.35 2.88
CA PHE A 248 14.17 11.15 2.72
C PHE A 248 14.30 10.42 4.07
N ASN A 249 13.52 9.35 4.24
CA ASN A 249 13.71 8.38 5.31
C ASN A 249 14.34 7.11 4.71
N PRO A 250 15.51 6.65 5.21
CA PRO A 250 16.06 5.36 4.84
C PRO A 250 15.08 4.21 5.20
N PRO A 251 15.01 3.13 4.41
CA PRO A 251 14.02 2.05 4.62
C PRO A 251 14.20 1.31 5.95
N TRP A 252 15.35 1.43 6.60
CA TRP A 252 15.68 0.88 7.91
C TRP A 252 15.13 1.69 9.10
N ARG A 253 14.55 2.88 8.86
CA ARG A 253 14.08 3.76 9.94
C ARG A 253 12.66 3.41 10.36
N HIS A 254 12.47 3.15 11.66
CA HIS A 254 11.16 2.85 12.24
C HIS A 254 10.16 4.00 12.01
N GLU A 255 8.95 3.65 11.55
CA GLU A 255 7.82 4.57 11.42
C GLU A 255 6.79 4.30 12.53
N PRO A 256 6.51 5.28 13.41
CA PRO A 256 5.71 5.06 14.62
C PRO A 256 4.19 4.97 14.37
N ILE A 257 3.71 5.29 13.16
CA ILE A 257 2.29 5.25 12.78
C ILE A 257 2.12 4.51 11.46
N ALA A 258 1.25 3.49 11.44
CA ALA A 258 0.75 2.86 10.21
C ALA A 258 -0.75 3.12 10.02
N ILE A 259 -1.16 3.35 8.78
CA ILE A 259 -2.56 3.62 8.38
C ILE A 259 -2.96 2.57 7.35
N GLY A 260 -4.09 1.89 7.57
CA GLY A 260 -4.58 0.83 6.67
C GLY A 260 -3.84 -0.51 6.79
N SER A 261 -3.15 -0.76 7.91
CA SER A 261 -2.52 -2.06 8.23
C SER A 261 -3.54 -3.20 8.33
N ARG A 262 -3.01 -4.43 8.33
CA ARG A 262 -3.80 -5.64 8.59
C ARG A 262 -4.21 -5.70 10.07
N PHE A 263 -5.40 -6.23 10.36
CA PHE A 263 -5.94 -6.33 11.72
C PHE A 263 -4.99 -7.02 12.72
N GLY A 264 -4.41 -8.17 12.34
CA GLY A 264 -3.45 -8.92 13.17
C GLY A 264 -2.07 -8.25 13.35
N GLU A 265 -1.79 -7.13 12.68
CA GLU A 265 -0.63 -6.29 13.06
C GLU A 265 -0.97 -5.32 14.20
N ALA A 266 -2.23 -4.88 14.24
CA ALA A 266 -2.74 -3.87 15.15
C ALA A 266 -3.20 -4.46 16.49
N PHE A 267 -3.75 -5.67 16.49
CA PHE A 267 -4.17 -6.40 17.68
C PHE A 267 -3.43 -7.75 17.77
N GLN A 268 -2.76 -7.98 18.89
CA GLN A 268 -2.16 -9.28 19.22
C GLN A 268 -3.16 -10.17 19.97
N GLU A 269 -4.02 -9.56 20.80
CA GLU A 269 -5.04 -10.24 21.62
C GLU A 269 -6.44 -9.76 21.20
N PRO A 270 -7.43 -10.66 21.04
CA PRO A 270 -8.83 -10.29 20.79
C PRO A 270 -9.43 -9.41 21.89
N ALA A 271 -9.01 -9.60 23.15
CA ALA A 271 -9.46 -8.81 24.30
C ALA A 271 -9.21 -7.30 24.11
N SER A 272 -8.05 -6.91 23.55
CA SER A 272 -7.74 -5.50 23.27
C SER A 272 -8.68 -4.91 22.20
N PHE A 273 -9.11 -5.70 21.22
CA PHE A 273 -10.10 -5.25 20.23
C PHE A 273 -11.49 -5.08 20.85
N VAL A 274 -11.95 -6.03 21.66
CA VAL A 274 -13.25 -5.95 22.34
C VAL A 274 -13.32 -4.73 23.26
N ALA A 275 -12.23 -4.43 23.99
CA ALA A 275 -12.14 -3.25 24.85
C ALA A 275 -12.17 -1.91 24.09
N ILE A 276 -11.55 -1.85 22.90
CA ILE A 276 -11.44 -0.61 22.11
C ILE A 276 -12.66 -0.37 21.21
N ARG A 277 -13.33 -1.44 20.73
CA ARG A 277 -14.46 -1.37 19.79
C ARG A 277 -15.55 -0.34 20.16
N PRO A 278 -16.04 -0.25 21.41
CA PRO A 278 -17.08 0.73 21.77
C PRO A 278 -16.66 2.19 21.61
N LEU A 279 -15.38 2.51 21.83
CA LEU A 279 -14.84 3.88 21.73
C LEU A 279 -14.84 4.42 20.29
N PHE A 280 -15.01 3.54 19.30
CA PHE A 280 -14.96 3.85 17.88
C PHE A 280 -16.23 3.46 17.14
N GLU A 281 -17.35 3.19 17.83
CA GLU A 281 -18.58 2.68 17.18
C GLU A 281 -19.10 3.64 16.09
N ASP A 282 -19.21 4.93 16.42
CA ASP A 282 -19.65 6.02 15.53
C ASP A 282 -18.67 6.37 14.39
N GLU A 283 -17.40 5.95 14.48
CA GLU A 283 -16.35 6.33 13.54
C GLU A 283 -16.21 5.31 12.39
N ARG A 284 -15.81 5.75 11.19
CA ARG A 284 -15.46 4.84 10.07
C ARG A 284 -14.01 4.33 10.11
N TYR A 285 -13.35 4.45 11.26
CA TYR A 285 -11.97 4.00 11.50
C TYR A 285 -11.82 3.58 12.97
N MET A 286 -10.68 3.00 13.33
CA MET A 286 -10.31 2.65 14.70
C MET A 286 -8.80 2.84 14.89
N VAL A 287 -8.37 3.31 16.06
CA VAL A 287 -6.94 3.50 16.37
C VAL A 287 -6.56 2.69 17.61
N THR A 288 -5.41 2.03 17.54
CA THR A 288 -4.84 1.25 18.63
C THR A 288 -3.32 1.43 18.67
N TYR A 289 -2.68 1.00 19.76
CA TYR A 289 -1.22 1.02 19.93
C TYR A 289 -0.73 -0.38 20.30
N ASN A 290 0.31 -0.84 19.61
CA ASN A 290 0.95 -2.13 19.85
C ASN A 290 2.27 -1.90 20.60
N PRO A 291 2.34 -2.12 21.93
CA PRO A 291 3.52 -1.82 22.73
C PRO A 291 4.73 -2.67 22.34
N ALA A 292 4.53 -3.92 21.92
CA ALA A 292 5.64 -4.80 21.53
C ALA A 292 6.33 -4.39 20.22
N LYS A 293 5.68 -3.54 19.40
CA LYS A 293 6.25 -2.97 18.16
C LYS A 293 6.54 -1.46 18.26
N ASP A 294 6.26 -0.86 19.41
CA ASP A 294 6.22 0.60 19.65
C ASP A 294 5.54 1.37 18.51
N LYS A 295 4.32 0.95 18.16
CA LYS A 295 3.67 1.42 16.92
C LYS A 295 2.17 1.62 17.05
N VAL A 296 1.72 2.79 16.62
CA VAL A 296 0.30 3.15 16.51
C VAL A 296 -0.26 2.68 15.17
N TYR A 297 -1.44 2.08 15.21
CA TYR A 297 -2.13 1.51 14.05
C TYR A 297 -3.51 2.16 13.90
N ALA A 298 -3.76 2.76 12.73
CA ALA A 298 -5.07 3.26 12.31
C ALA A 298 -5.69 2.31 11.29
N LEU A 299 -6.71 1.58 11.70
CA LEU A 299 -7.51 0.70 10.84
C LEU A 299 -8.71 1.47 10.26
N LEU A 300 -9.10 1.13 9.04
CA LEU A 300 -10.22 1.76 8.33
C LEU A 300 -11.37 0.76 8.21
N LYS A 301 -12.60 1.19 8.52
CA LYS A 301 -13.82 0.38 8.32
C LYS A 301 -14.28 0.49 6.86
N ASP A 302 -15.17 -0.40 6.45
CA ASP A 302 -15.78 -0.36 5.12
C ASP A 302 -16.45 1.01 4.85
N GLN A 303 -16.44 1.48 3.60
CA GLN A 303 -16.96 2.79 3.17
C GLN A 303 -16.26 4.04 3.78
N ALA A 304 -15.10 3.90 4.42
CA ALA A 304 -14.32 5.06 4.86
C ALA A 304 -13.98 6.00 3.69
N LYS A 305 -14.40 7.27 3.80
CA LYS A 305 -14.16 8.33 2.81
C LYS A 305 -12.82 8.99 3.10
N SER A 306 -12.34 9.84 2.17
CA SER A 306 -11.06 10.55 2.35
C SER A 306 -11.00 11.38 3.65
N ASP A 307 -12.13 11.90 4.13
CA ASP A 307 -12.20 12.64 5.40
C ASP A 307 -11.99 11.73 6.62
N ASP A 308 -12.51 10.50 6.58
CA ASP A 308 -12.33 9.51 7.65
C ASP A 308 -10.87 9.06 7.71
N ILE A 309 -10.19 8.93 6.56
CA ILE A 309 -8.76 8.61 6.49
C ILE A 309 -7.90 9.73 7.09
N ILE A 310 -8.23 11.00 6.81
CA ILE A 310 -7.55 12.16 7.40
C ILE A 310 -7.79 12.21 8.92
N LYS A 311 -9.02 11.93 9.37
CA LYS A 311 -9.39 11.87 10.80
C LYS A 311 -8.67 10.73 11.52
N ALA A 312 -8.58 9.56 10.91
CA ALA A 312 -7.83 8.40 11.42
C ALA A 312 -6.33 8.70 11.55
N ALA A 313 -5.74 9.34 10.54
CA ALA A 313 -4.34 9.77 10.58
C ALA A 313 -4.10 10.79 11.70
N PHE A 314 -4.96 11.81 11.81
CA PHE A 314 -4.90 12.81 12.88
C PHE A 314 -4.99 12.16 14.27
N HIS A 315 -5.95 11.24 14.45
CA HIS A 315 -6.12 10.48 15.69
C HIS A 315 -4.87 9.66 16.06
N ALA A 316 -4.25 8.98 15.10
CA ALA A 316 -3.00 8.25 15.34
C ALA A 316 -1.84 9.14 15.82
N HIS A 317 -1.71 10.36 15.29
CA HIS A 317 -0.73 11.33 15.78
C HIS A 317 -1.07 11.88 17.18
N VAL A 318 -2.35 12.10 17.49
CA VAL A 318 -2.79 12.49 18.84
C VAL A 318 -2.46 11.38 19.85
N LEU A 319 -2.80 10.12 19.56
CA LEU A 319 -2.50 8.99 20.44
C LEU A 319 -0.99 8.82 20.65
N LEU A 320 -0.18 8.93 19.58
CA LEU A 320 1.28 8.89 19.68
C LEU A 320 1.82 10.02 20.59
N HIS A 321 1.24 11.21 20.55
CA HIS A 321 1.63 12.31 21.43
C HIS A 321 1.37 11.97 22.91
N PHE A 322 0.22 11.37 23.23
CA PHE A 322 -0.10 10.92 24.60
C PHE A 322 0.86 9.85 25.11
N ILE A 323 1.16 8.85 24.29
CA ILE A 323 2.11 7.78 24.60
C ILE A 323 3.50 8.38 24.89
N ASN A 324 4.01 9.24 24.01
CA ASN A 324 5.30 9.90 24.19
C ASN A 324 5.33 10.80 25.45
N ALA A 325 4.27 11.55 25.72
CA ALA A 325 4.14 12.37 26.93
C ALA A 325 4.01 11.55 28.23
N SER A 326 3.53 10.30 28.13
CA SER A 326 3.49 9.35 29.24
C SER A 326 4.88 8.74 29.51
N HIS A 327 5.59 8.30 28.46
CA HIS A 327 6.96 7.81 28.56
C HIS A 327 7.93 8.87 29.10
N ALA A 328 7.81 10.13 28.66
CA ALA A 328 8.62 11.23 29.19
C ALA A 328 8.37 11.49 30.68
N ARG A 329 7.11 11.42 31.14
CA ARG A 329 6.77 11.52 32.58
C ARG A 329 7.34 10.35 33.38
N LYS A 330 7.25 9.11 32.87
CA LYS A 330 7.81 7.91 33.53
C LYS A 330 9.34 7.96 33.63
N GLN A 331 10.05 8.51 32.63
CA GLN A 331 11.50 8.75 32.73
C GLN A 331 11.87 9.82 33.77
N MET A 332 11.03 10.85 33.97
CA MET A 332 11.24 11.83 35.05
C MET A 332 10.97 11.25 36.45
N THR A 333 9.95 10.39 36.62
CA THR A 333 9.65 9.78 37.93
C THR A 333 10.56 8.60 38.28
N SER A 334 11.07 7.86 37.29
CA SER A 334 12.02 6.75 37.49
C SER A 334 13.34 7.20 38.16
N LYS A 335 13.74 8.47 38.05
CA LYS A 335 14.84 9.05 38.83
C LYS A 335 14.57 9.18 40.34
N ARG A 336 13.42 8.71 40.85
CA ARG A 336 13.02 8.90 42.25
C ARG A 336 12.37 7.70 42.96
N SER A 337 12.17 6.57 42.29
CA SER A 337 11.75 5.32 42.94
C SER A 337 11.98 4.12 42.02
N ASP A 338 12.79 3.18 42.48
CA ASP A 338 12.88 1.84 41.89
C ASP A 338 11.73 0.98 42.42
N ASN A 339 10.78 0.64 41.56
CA ASN A 339 9.98 -0.57 41.75
C ASN A 339 9.47 -1.11 40.40
N TYR A 340 9.69 -2.40 40.16
CA TYR A 340 9.35 -3.04 38.89
C TYR A 340 7.84 -3.28 38.78
N GLY A 341 7.23 -2.71 37.74
CA GLY A 341 5.86 -2.99 37.33
C GLY A 341 5.73 -2.95 35.82
N ASN A 342 5.36 -4.08 35.20
CA ASN A 342 5.04 -4.14 33.78
C ASN A 342 3.89 -3.15 33.47
N PRO A 343 3.89 -2.46 32.31
CA PRO A 343 2.83 -1.51 31.98
C PRO A 343 1.50 -2.27 31.81
N CYS A 344 0.61 -2.13 32.80
CA CYS A 344 -0.72 -2.74 32.74
C CYS A 344 -1.52 -2.20 31.54
N ASN A 345 -2.26 -3.08 30.86
CA ASN A 345 -3.15 -2.75 29.72
C ASN A 345 -4.15 -1.62 30.02
N MET A 346 -4.43 -1.35 31.30
CA MET A 346 -5.27 -0.25 31.79
C MET A 346 -4.77 1.15 31.38
N ASP A 347 -3.45 1.39 31.33
CA ASP A 347 -2.88 2.72 31.01
C ASP A 347 -3.17 3.14 29.56
N PHE A 348 -3.10 2.19 28.61
CA PHE A 348 -3.27 2.48 27.19
C PHE A 348 -4.72 2.75 26.81
N MET A 349 -5.67 2.04 27.43
CA MET A 349 -7.10 2.30 27.25
C MET A 349 -7.49 3.73 27.65
N ALA A 350 -6.91 4.25 28.73
CA ALA A 350 -7.12 5.64 29.16
C ALA A 350 -6.60 6.64 28.10
N HIS A 351 -5.38 6.44 27.58
CA HIS A 351 -4.84 7.30 26.51
C HIS A 351 -5.67 7.26 25.22
N ILE A 352 -6.25 6.11 24.86
CA ILE A 352 -7.13 5.96 23.68
C ILE A 352 -8.46 6.69 23.90
N ALA A 353 -9.07 6.57 25.08
CA ALA A 353 -10.28 7.33 25.42
C ALA A 353 -10.03 8.85 25.44
N GLU A 354 -8.87 9.28 25.96
CA GLU A 354 -8.45 10.69 25.95
C GLU A 354 -8.19 11.20 24.52
N SER A 355 -7.54 10.41 23.66
CA SER A 355 -7.35 10.76 22.25
C SER A 355 -8.69 10.86 21.50
N CYS A 356 -9.67 9.99 21.77
CA CYS A 356 -11.03 10.11 21.20
C CYS A 356 -11.68 11.46 21.55
N LYS A 357 -11.61 11.88 22.81
CA LYS A 357 -12.17 13.15 23.30
C LYS A 357 -11.52 14.37 22.62
N ILE A 358 -10.19 14.34 22.47
CA ILE A 358 -9.43 15.42 21.84
C ILE A 358 -9.64 15.47 20.34
N VAL A 359 -9.74 14.32 19.66
CA VAL A 359 -10.03 14.28 18.22
C VAL A 359 -11.43 14.81 17.93
N SER A 360 -12.43 14.44 18.73
CA SER A 360 -13.81 14.93 18.59
C SER A 360 -13.93 16.45 18.75
N THR A 361 -13.09 17.07 19.59
CA THR A 361 -13.12 18.51 19.87
C THR A 361 -12.19 19.34 18.96
N SER A 362 -11.04 18.80 18.58
CA SER A 362 -9.98 19.55 17.87
C SER A 362 -9.92 19.31 16.35
N TYR A 363 -10.40 18.17 15.85
CA TYR A 363 -10.29 17.81 14.43
C TYR A 363 -10.97 18.82 13.50
N GLY A 364 -12.13 19.35 13.89
CA GLY A 364 -12.84 20.39 13.13
C GLY A 364 -11.99 21.66 12.96
N THR A 365 -11.34 22.11 14.03
CA THR A 365 -10.45 23.28 14.05
C THR A 365 -9.18 23.04 13.22
N PHE A 366 -8.55 21.88 13.38
CA PHE A 366 -7.40 21.47 12.56
C PHE A 366 -7.76 21.48 11.07
N LYS A 367 -8.85 20.81 10.70
CA LYS A 367 -9.34 20.70 9.32
C LYS A 367 -9.69 22.06 8.70
N LYS A 368 -10.21 23.02 9.47
CA LYS A 368 -10.45 24.39 9.02
C LYS A 368 -9.13 25.11 8.73
N LYS A 369 -8.22 25.20 9.71
CA LYS A 369 -6.91 25.86 9.56
C LYS A 369 -6.05 25.23 8.45
N ALA A 370 -6.07 23.91 8.31
CA ALA A 370 -5.33 23.19 7.28
C ALA A 370 -5.85 23.50 5.87
N ARG A 371 -7.17 23.70 5.70
CA ARG A 371 -7.76 24.13 4.41
C ARG A 371 -7.38 25.55 4.04
N GLU A 372 -7.31 26.45 5.03
CA GLU A 372 -6.93 27.86 4.85
C GLU A 372 -5.48 27.99 4.35
N GLN A 373 -4.55 27.15 4.84
CA GLN A 373 -3.14 27.20 4.44
C GLN A 373 -2.77 26.35 3.21
N VAL A 374 -3.48 25.24 2.96
CA VAL A 374 -3.22 24.36 1.79
C VAL A 374 -4.03 24.80 0.55
N GLY A 375 -4.87 25.84 0.67
CA GLY A 375 -5.43 26.58 -0.47
C GLY A 375 -6.31 25.74 -1.40
N ALA A 376 -7.45 25.25 -0.90
CA ALA A 376 -8.43 24.43 -1.64
C ALA A 376 -7.88 23.14 -2.30
N ALA A 377 -6.60 22.81 -2.11
CA ALA A 377 -6.00 21.59 -2.62
C ALA A 377 -6.34 20.39 -1.72
N ARG A 378 -6.66 19.29 -2.39
CA ARG A 378 -7.24 18.06 -1.84
C ARG A 378 -6.34 17.43 -0.78
N LEU A 379 -6.75 17.45 0.50
CA LEU A 379 -6.08 16.69 1.55
C LEU A 379 -6.00 15.21 1.16
N LEU A 380 -4.81 14.61 1.34
CA LEU A 380 -4.49 13.19 1.17
C LEU A 380 -5.15 12.50 -0.04
N ARG A 381 -4.64 12.79 -1.24
CA ARG A 381 -4.69 11.85 -2.38
C ARG A 381 -3.35 11.11 -2.57
N GLY A 382 -2.84 10.53 -1.49
CA GLY A 382 -1.87 9.44 -1.55
C GLY A 382 -2.62 8.11 -1.63
N GLY A 383 -2.38 7.32 -2.68
CA GLY A 383 -3.10 6.07 -2.89
C GLY A 383 -2.62 4.98 -1.93
N THR A 384 -3.38 4.71 -0.87
CA THR A 384 -3.33 3.41 -0.20
C THR A 384 -3.86 2.35 -1.15
N ARG A 385 -2.98 1.66 -1.87
CA ARG A 385 -3.23 0.27 -2.29
C ARG A 385 -3.16 -0.61 -1.04
N GLY A 386 -4.16 -0.43 -0.16
CA GLY A 386 -4.21 -1.05 1.15
C GLY A 386 -4.62 -2.51 1.01
N THR A 387 -3.65 -3.41 1.09
CA THR A 387 -3.82 -4.88 1.16
C THR A 387 -4.28 -5.33 2.55
N GLY A 388 -5.26 -4.61 3.10
CA GLY A 388 -5.87 -4.83 4.40
C GLY A 388 -7.09 -5.76 4.30
N VAL A 389 -7.08 -6.85 5.07
CA VAL A 389 -8.21 -7.77 5.19
C VAL A 389 -9.36 -7.07 5.95
N ARG A 390 -10.59 -7.19 5.43
CA ARG A 390 -11.80 -6.51 5.93
C ARG A 390 -12.35 -7.20 7.19
N LEU A 391 -12.80 -6.41 8.17
CA LEU A 391 -13.29 -6.94 9.47
C LEU A 391 -14.64 -7.67 9.39
N SER A 392 -15.47 -7.36 8.40
CA SER A 392 -16.89 -7.72 8.35
C SER A 392 -17.20 -9.09 7.71
N ALA A 393 -16.20 -9.76 7.13
CA ALA A 393 -16.40 -10.90 6.21
C ALA A 393 -16.04 -12.28 6.77
N LEU A 394 -15.53 -12.38 8.01
CA LEU A 394 -14.78 -13.57 8.45
C LEU A 394 -15.58 -14.85 8.81
N PRO A 395 -16.85 -14.84 9.28
CA PRO A 395 -17.54 -16.08 9.65
C PRO A 395 -18.64 -16.54 8.69
N LYS A 396 -19.15 -15.69 7.77
CA LYS A 396 -20.16 -16.09 6.77
C LYS A 396 -19.74 -17.38 6.03
N PRO A 397 -18.45 -17.51 5.65
CA PRO A 397 -17.89 -18.74 5.14
C PRO A 397 -18.12 -20.03 5.89
N ALA A 398 -17.67 -20.11 7.14
CA ALA A 398 -17.66 -21.37 7.87
C ALA A 398 -19.07 -21.81 8.29
N ALA A 399 -19.97 -20.86 8.58
CA ALA A 399 -21.38 -21.15 8.86
C ALA A 399 -22.11 -21.67 7.61
N ARG A 400 -21.79 -21.07 6.45
CA ARG A 400 -22.04 -21.62 5.13
C ARG A 400 -21.03 -22.74 4.77
N SER A 401 -20.42 -23.47 5.72
CA SER A 401 -19.86 -24.84 5.52
C SER A 401 -20.62 -25.89 6.33
N LEU A 402 -20.83 -25.65 7.62
CA LEU A 402 -21.53 -26.55 8.56
C LEU A 402 -22.93 -27.03 8.11
N LYS A 403 -23.89 -26.11 7.94
CA LYS A 403 -25.30 -26.40 7.60
C LYS A 403 -25.54 -27.38 6.44
N THR A 404 -24.64 -27.55 5.46
CA THR A 404 -24.86 -28.53 4.38
C THR A 404 -24.39 -29.93 4.73
N PHE A 405 -23.27 -30.11 5.45
CA PHE A 405 -22.95 -31.44 6.00
C PHE A 405 -24.06 -31.91 6.95
N CYS A 406 -24.67 -31.00 7.70
CA CYS A 406 -25.85 -31.27 8.53
C CYS A 406 -27.16 -31.56 7.75
N GLN A 407 -27.16 -31.48 6.42
CA GLN A 407 -28.32 -31.76 5.55
C GLN A 407 -28.16 -33.03 4.70
N LEU A 408 -26.96 -33.63 4.69
CA LEU A 408 -26.69 -34.89 4.01
C LEU A 408 -27.13 -36.06 4.92
N LYS A 409 -27.79 -37.06 4.34
CA LYS A 409 -28.32 -38.22 5.10
C LYS A 409 -27.23 -39.24 5.43
N GLU A 410 -26.15 -39.18 4.67
CA GLU A 410 -24.97 -40.03 4.71
C GLU A 410 -24.03 -39.64 5.87
N VAL A 411 -24.19 -38.43 6.41
CA VAL A 411 -23.36 -37.86 7.48
C VAL A 411 -23.97 -38.19 8.85
N LYS A 412 -23.33 -39.09 9.60
CA LYS A 412 -23.80 -39.56 10.91
C LYS A 412 -23.50 -38.58 12.07
N GLU A 413 -22.42 -37.82 11.97
CA GLU A 413 -21.94 -36.88 12.99
C GLU A 413 -21.07 -35.81 12.30
N VAL A 414 -21.08 -34.58 12.80
CA VAL A 414 -20.20 -33.50 12.31
C VAL A 414 -19.34 -32.95 13.45
N VAL A 415 -18.01 -32.97 13.27
CA VAL A 415 -17.06 -32.32 14.18
C VAL A 415 -16.63 -30.99 13.57
N VAL A 416 -17.19 -29.90 14.08
CA VAL A 416 -16.97 -28.52 13.64
C VAL A 416 -15.74 -27.97 14.31
N VAL A 417 -14.62 -28.20 13.68
CA VAL A 417 -13.35 -27.59 14.03
C VAL A 417 -13.61 -26.03 13.93
N CYS A 418 -13.81 -25.30 15.06
CA CYS A 418 -13.85 -23.81 15.18
C CYS A 418 -13.37 -23.23 16.54
N ASP A 419 -12.64 -22.11 16.52
CA ASP A 419 -12.08 -21.45 17.72
C ASP A 419 -13.17 -21.13 18.77
N PRO A 420 -12.90 -21.28 20.08
CA PRO A 420 -13.89 -21.04 21.14
C PRO A 420 -14.62 -19.70 21.03
N ASP A 421 -13.94 -18.63 20.61
CA ASP A 421 -14.52 -17.28 20.45
C ASP A 421 -15.58 -17.20 19.33
N TYR A 422 -15.69 -18.22 18.47
CA TYR A 422 -16.70 -18.30 17.41
C TYR A 422 -17.81 -19.32 17.67
N LYS A 423 -17.72 -20.12 18.75
CA LYS A 423 -18.63 -21.22 19.04
C LYS A 423 -20.10 -20.77 19.05
N ASP A 424 -20.40 -19.68 19.73
CA ASP A 424 -21.75 -19.09 19.88
C ASP A 424 -22.38 -18.72 18.53
N ILE A 425 -21.57 -18.34 17.53
CA ILE A 425 -22.03 -17.96 16.18
C ILE A 425 -22.53 -19.19 15.42
N PHE A 426 -21.88 -20.34 15.62
CA PHE A 426 -22.33 -21.60 15.06
C PHE A 426 -23.56 -22.10 15.81
N GLU A 427 -23.57 -22.10 17.15
CA GLU A 427 -24.72 -22.52 17.95
C GLU A 427 -26.00 -21.73 17.60
N GLY A 428 -25.93 -20.40 17.47
CA GLY A 428 -27.05 -19.57 17.00
C GLY A 428 -27.48 -19.80 15.54
N SER A 429 -26.73 -20.60 14.77
CA SER A 429 -27.08 -20.99 13.39
C SER A 429 -27.69 -22.41 13.30
N ILE A 430 -27.82 -23.12 14.43
CA ILE A 430 -28.06 -24.58 14.50
C ILE A 430 -29.46 -24.96 15.03
N GLU A 431 -30.31 -24.01 15.44
CA GLU A 431 -31.63 -24.22 16.11
C GLU A 431 -32.63 -25.21 15.45
N ASN A 432 -32.36 -25.73 14.25
CA ASN A 432 -33.23 -26.66 13.51
C ASN A 432 -32.46 -27.84 12.85
N VAL A 433 -31.49 -28.46 13.54
CA VAL A 433 -30.69 -29.61 13.01
C VAL A 433 -30.90 -30.90 13.81
N GLN A 434 -31.01 -32.04 13.12
CA GLN A 434 -31.32 -33.36 13.71
C GLN A 434 -30.09 -34.27 13.95
N ILE A 435 -28.89 -33.88 13.50
CA ILE A 435 -27.66 -34.68 13.53
C ILE A 435 -26.75 -34.18 14.67
N PRO A 436 -26.07 -35.06 15.44
CA PRO A 436 -25.16 -34.62 16.51
C PRO A 436 -23.94 -33.85 15.97
N ILE A 437 -23.62 -32.73 16.65
CA ILE A 437 -22.51 -31.81 16.32
C ILE A 437 -21.55 -31.68 17.51
N LYS A 438 -20.24 -31.67 17.25
CA LYS A 438 -19.13 -31.43 18.21
C LYS A 438 -18.22 -30.28 17.70
N PHE A 439 -17.30 -29.69 18.50
CA PHE A 439 -16.53 -28.47 18.12
C PHE A 439 -14.96 -28.51 18.34
N ALA A 440 -14.13 -27.72 17.59
CA ALA A 440 -12.62 -27.60 17.69
C ALA A 440 -11.80 -26.32 17.14
N LEU A 441 -11.28 -26.19 15.88
CA LEU A 441 -10.58 -24.98 15.22
C LEU A 441 -10.80 -24.77 13.63
N PRO A 442 -10.93 -23.57 12.99
CA PRO A 442 -11.74 -23.37 11.73
C PRO A 442 -11.12 -23.15 10.29
N GLY A 443 -11.97 -23.28 9.23
CA GLY A 443 -11.69 -23.06 7.77
C GLY A 443 -12.86 -22.47 6.89
N LYS A 444 -12.75 -22.40 5.53
CA LYS A 444 -13.57 -21.56 4.57
C LYS A 444 -14.40 -22.33 3.47
N GLU A 445 -15.35 -21.66 2.76
CA GLU A 445 -16.54 -22.09 1.90
C GLU A 445 -16.41 -23.15 0.76
N ARG A 446 -17.49 -23.52 0.02
CA ARG A 446 -18.56 -24.53 0.31
C ARG A 446 -19.45 -24.91 -0.90
N GLN A 447 -20.29 -24.02 -1.45
CA GLN A 447 -21.57 -24.52 -2.02
C GLN A 447 -21.49 -25.34 -3.31
N ASP A 448 -20.39 -25.23 -4.07
CA ASP A 448 -20.09 -26.14 -5.19
C ASP A 448 -19.25 -27.35 -4.73
N SER A 449 -18.52 -27.22 -3.62
CA SER A 449 -17.83 -28.29 -2.90
C SER A 449 -18.79 -29.38 -2.39
N VAL A 450 -20.08 -29.04 -2.23
CA VAL A 450 -21.14 -29.95 -1.78
C VAL A 450 -21.40 -31.07 -2.79
N PHE A 451 -21.53 -30.74 -4.07
CA PHE A 451 -21.78 -31.73 -5.13
C PHE A 451 -20.55 -32.59 -5.37
N ASN A 452 -19.37 -31.95 -5.40
CA ASN A 452 -18.09 -32.63 -5.54
C ASN A 452 -17.81 -33.59 -4.36
N GLY A 453 -18.23 -33.24 -3.14
CA GLY A 453 -18.04 -34.08 -1.95
C GLY A 453 -18.78 -35.42 -2.00
N LEU A 454 -19.90 -35.52 -2.71
CA LEU A 454 -20.60 -36.80 -2.93
C LEU A 454 -19.76 -37.76 -3.76
N GLN A 455 -19.08 -37.27 -4.81
CA GLN A 455 -18.23 -38.10 -5.68
C GLN A 455 -17.01 -38.64 -4.92
N VAL A 456 -16.34 -37.79 -4.13
CA VAL A 456 -15.18 -38.20 -3.32
C VAL A 456 -15.57 -39.23 -2.24
N LEU A 457 -16.81 -39.18 -1.72
CA LEU A 457 -17.34 -40.18 -0.77
C LEU A 457 -17.52 -41.56 -1.42
N GLU A 458 -18.05 -41.61 -2.65
CA GLU A 458 -18.20 -42.85 -3.42
C GLU A 458 -16.81 -43.43 -3.78
N ASP A 459 -15.91 -42.61 -4.31
CA ASP A 459 -14.55 -43.02 -4.67
C ASP A 459 -13.76 -43.52 -3.45
N ALA A 460 -13.86 -42.86 -2.29
CA ALA A 460 -13.19 -43.30 -1.07
C ALA A 460 -13.79 -44.58 -0.46
N ALA A 461 -15.08 -44.87 -0.69
CA ALA A 461 -15.67 -46.15 -0.29
C ALA A 461 -14.99 -47.31 -1.04
N VAL A 462 -14.80 -47.14 -2.36
CA VAL A 462 -14.13 -48.09 -3.26
C VAL A 462 -12.62 -48.17 -2.98
N HIS A 463 -11.90 -47.04 -3.02
CA HIS A 463 -10.44 -46.99 -3.00
C HIS A 463 -9.83 -46.88 -1.59
N GLY A 464 -10.62 -46.55 -0.58
CA GLY A 464 -10.18 -46.38 0.82
C GLY A 464 -9.65 -44.98 1.16
N ALA A 465 -9.16 -44.25 0.18
CA ALA A 465 -8.84 -42.83 0.26
C ALA A 465 -9.09 -42.15 -1.10
N ALA A 466 -9.70 -40.96 -1.09
CA ALA A 466 -9.90 -40.12 -2.27
C ALA A 466 -9.79 -38.63 -1.91
N VAL A 467 -9.41 -37.81 -2.90
CA VAL A 467 -9.20 -36.37 -2.78
C VAL A 467 -9.78 -35.66 -4.00
N LEU A 468 -10.40 -34.51 -3.76
CA LEU A 468 -10.82 -33.65 -4.86
C LEU A 468 -9.62 -32.89 -5.44
N GLY A 469 -9.53 -32.77 -6.77
CA GLY A 469 -8.50 -31.96 -7.41
C GLY A 469 -8.92 -31.42 -8.78
N VAL A 470 -8.18 -30.46 -9.32
CA VAL A 470 -8.41 -29.91 -10.67
C VAL A 470 -7.12 -29.88 -11.52
N PRO A 471 -7.17 -30.11 -12.84
CA PRO A 471 -5.97 -30.05 -13.69
C PRO A 471 -5.29 -28.68 -13.68
N VAL A 472 -3.95 -28.64 -13.66
CA VAL A 472 -3.21 -27.37 -13.59
C VAL A 472 -3.24 -26.64 -14.94
N LYS A 473 -3.84 -25.43 -14.94
CA LYS A 473 -3.90 -24.55 -16.11
C LYS A 473 -2.61 -23.77 -16.39
N ALA A 474 -1.83 -23.47 -15.35
CA ALA A 474 -0.60 -22.70 -15.45
C ALA A 474 0.57 -23.54 -15.99
N THR A 475 1.64 -22.89 -16.46
CA THR A 475 2.91 -23.58 -16.71
C THR A 475 3.74 -23.54 -15.43
N ILE A 476 3.91 -24.69 -14.78
CA ILE A 476 4.67 -24.79 -13.53
C ILE A 476 6.17 -24.93 -13.82
N LYS A 477 6.96 -24.15 -13.07
CA LYS A 477 8.42 -24.16 -13.08
C LYS A 477 8.89 -24.56 -11.69
N GLU A 478 9.86 -25.46 -11.64
CA GLU A 478 10.66 -25.70 -10.45
C GLU A 478 11.81 -24.68 -10.45
N ALA A 479 12.07 -24.08 -9.29
CA ALA A 479 13.15 -23.12 -9.10
C ALA A 479 14.06 -23.56 -7.95
N ASP A 480 15.33 -23.20 -8.03
CA ASP A 480 16.32 -23.44 -6.97
C ASP A 480 16.25 -22.36 -5.87
N SER A 481 17.13 -22.50 -4.86
CA SER A 481 17.26 -21.56 -3.74
C SER A 481 17.63 -20.13 -4.18
N ASP A 482 18.27 -19.98 -5.34
CA ASP A 482 18.67 -18.69 -5.90
C ASP A 482 17.60 -18.11 -6.87
N SER A 483 16.42 -18.74 -6.92
CA SER A 483 15.27 -18.38 -7.75
C SER A 483 15.49 -18.50 -9.26
N PHE A 484 16.46 -19.31 -9.71
CA PHE A 484 16.60 -19.66 -11.13
C PHE A 484 15.71 -20.86 -11.49
N VAL A 485 15.21 -20.88 -12.72
CA VAL A 485 14.35 -21.96 -13.22
C VAL A 485 15.18 -23.20 -13.52
N VAL A 486 14.98 -24.26 -12.72
CA VAL A 486 15.64 -25.56 -12.86
C VAL A 486 14.98 -26.40 -13.94
N LYS A 487 13.66 -26.62 -13.84
CA LYS A 487 12.91 -27.41 -14.82
C LYS A 487 11.46 -26.93 -15.03
N THR A 488 10.89 -27.34 -16.15
CA THR A 488 9.46 -27.14 -16.46
C THR A 488 8.75 -28.47 -16.27
N LEU A 489 7.72 -28.50 -15.44
CA LEU A 489 6.94 -29.72 -15.21
C LEU A 489 5.88 -29.88 -16.32
N ASP A 490 5.56 -31.12 -16.70
CA ASP A 490 4.45 -31.36 -17.64
C ASP A 490 3.12 -31.15 -16.93
N ARG A 491 2.49 -30.00 -17.19
CA ARG A 491 1.18 -29.64 -16.63
C ARG A 491 0.07 -30.67 -16.92
N LYS A 492 0.23 -31.56 -17.91
CA LYS A 492 -0.76 -32.63 -18.19
C LYS A 492 -0.86 -33.66 -17.07
N THR A 493 0.19 -33.86 -16.29
CA THR A 493 0.22 -34.81 -15.17
C THR A 493 0.05 -34.12 -13.81
N LEU A 494 -0.14 -32.80 -13.79
CA LEU A 494 -0.25 -32.03 -12.55
C LEU A 494 -1.69 -31.66 -12.24
N TRP A 495 -2.05 -31.87 -10.98
CA TRP A 495 -3.34 -31.56 -10.41
C TRP A 495 -3.17 -30.67 -9.18
N GLU A 496 -4.02 -29.66 -9.04
CA GLU A 496 -4.14 -28.81 -7.87
C GLU A 496 -5.12 -29.47 -6.89
N MET A 497 -4.62 -29.93 -5.74
CA MET A 497 -5.43 -30.60 -4.72
C MET A 497 -6.37 -29.62 -4.01
N GLN A 498 -7.57 -30.08 -3.73
CA GLN A 498 -8.64 -29.35 -3.05
C GLN A 498 -9.16 -30.16 -1.84
N THR A 499 -10.20 -29.63 -1.18
CA THR A 499 -11.00 -30.33 -0.18
C THR A 499 -12.44 -30.48 -0.68
N PRO A 500 -13.21 -31.51 -0.25
CA PRO A 500 -12.90 -32.49 0.79
C PRO A 500 -11.85 -33.53 0.40
N GLN A 501 -11.21 -34.10 1.43
CA GLN A 501 -10.39 -35.32 1.36
C GLN A 501 -11.11 -36.36 2.23
N VAL A 502 -11.30 -37.58 1.72
CA VAL A 502 -12.09 -38.63 2.39
C VAL A 502 -11.25 -39.89 2.48
N MET A 503 -11.20 -40.49 3.67
CA MET A 503 -10.38 -41.67 3.93
C MET A 503 -10.93 -42.51 5.08
N LYS A 504 -10.63 -43.81 5.06
CA LYS A 504 -11.08 -44.76 6.10
C LYS A 504 -10.40 -44.40 7.45
N PRO A 505 -11.14 -44.30 8.57
CA PRO A 505 -10.57 -43.84 9.86
C PRO A 505 -9.36 -44.64 10.35
N ASN A 506 -9.35 -45.96 10.14
CA ASN A 506 -8.22 -46.81 10.53
C ASN A 506 -6.97 -46.46 9.72
N LEU A 507 -7.11 -46.27 8.40
CA LEU A 507 -6.01 -45.91 7.50
C LEU A 507 -5.36 -44.58 7.92
N LEU A 508 -6.17 -43.56 8.24
CA LEU A 508 -5.65 -42.28 8.73
C LEU A 508 -4.96 -42.42 10.11
N LYS A 509 -5.51 -43.24 11.01
CA LYS A 509 -4.91 -43.49 12.34
C LYS A 509 -3.53 -44.15 12.21
N ASP A 510 -3.44 -45.21 11.41
CA ASP A 510 -2.19 -45.94 11.17
C ASP A 510 -1.12 -45.03 10.53
N GLY A 511 -1.55 -44.12 9.65
CA GLY A 511 -0.69 -43.12 9.02
C GLY A 511 -0.17 -42.06 10.00
N PHE A 512 -1.00 -41.55 10.90
CA PHE A 512 -0.55 -40.66 11.97
C PHE A 512 0.43 -41.34 12.95
N GLU A 513 0.26 -42.63 13.20
CA GLU A 513 1.21 -43.42 14.01
C GLU A 513 2.55 -43.59 13.28
N LEU A 514 2.53 -43.88 11.97
CA LEU A 514 3.73 -43.94 11.12
C LEU A 514 4.49 -42.61 11.08
N VAL A 515 3.81 -41.51 10.74
CA VAL A 515 4.40 -40.16 10.67
C VAL A 515 5.05 -39.77 12.00
N ARG A 516 4.38 -40.04 13.12
CA ARG A 516 4.90 -39.73 14.47
C ARG A 516 6.12 -40.59 14.83
N ARG A 517 6.15 -41.85 14.42
CA ARG A 517 7.26 -42.78 14.67
C ARG A 517 8.51 -42.38 13.87
N ASP A 518 8.33 -42.00 12.61
CA ASP A 518 9.42 -41.82 11.65
C ASP A 518 9.78 -40.34 11.42
N GLY A 519 9.07 -39.40 12.05
CA GLY A 519 9.38 -37.96 12.04
C GLY A 519 9.14 -37.27 10.70
N LEU A 520 8.15 -37.74 9.93
CA LEU A 520 7.91 -37.31 8.55
C LEU A 520 7.20 -35.95 8.46
N GLU A 521 7.53 -35.16 7.44
CA GLU A 521 6.89 -33.88 7.17
C GLU A 521 5.53 -34.10 6.47
N VAL A 522 4.46 -33.48 6.96
CA VAL A 522 3.10 -33.62 6.41
C VAL A 522 2.67 -32.31 5.77
N THR A 523 2.31 -32.36 4.48
CA THR A 523 1.89 -31.18 3.72
C THR A 523 0.37 -31.08 3.54
N ASP A 524 -0.33 -32.22 3.52
CA ASP A 524 -1.79 -32.36 3.54
C ASP A 524 -2.21 -33.75 4.08
N ASP A 525 -3.51 -34.01 4.26
CA ASP A 525 -3.96 -35.27 4.87
C ASP A 525 -3.70 -36.49 3.95
N VAL A 526 -3.64 -36.30 2.62
CA VAL A 526 -3.31 -37.39 1.69
C VAL A 526 -1.84 -37.80 1.76
N SER A 527 -0.91 -36.88 2.01
CA SER A 527 0.51 -37.23 2.20
C SER A 527 0.72 -38.24 3.36
N ILE A 528 -0.12 -38.18 4.40
CA ILE A 528 -0.14 -39.17 5.50
C ILE A 528 -0.46 -40.58 4.98
N VAL A 529 -1.39 -40.68 4.02
CA VAL A 529 -1.82 -41.95 3.40
C VAL A 529 -0.81 -42.42 2.34
N GLU A 530 -0.16 -41.50 1.63
CA GLU A 530 0.93 -41.83 0.70
C GLU A 530 2.12 -42.47 1.41
N TYR A 531 2.45 -42.06 2.65
CA TYR A 531 3.50 -42.70 3.45
C TYR A 531 3.19 -44.16 3.81
N LEU A 532 1.91 -44.53 3.93
CA LEU A 532 1.48 -45.93 4.07
C LEU A 532 1.57 -46.73 2.76
N LYS A 533 1.92 -46.07 1.64
CA LYS A 533 1.89 -46.60 0.26
C LYS A 533 0.48 -47.06 -0.17
N HIS A 534 -0.56 -46.53 0.46
CA HIS A 534 -1.93 -46.82 0.08
C HIS A 534 -2.36 -45.87 -1.05
N PRO A 535 -3.00 -46.36 -2.13
CA PRO A 535 -3.37 -45.50 -3.25
C PRO A 535 -4.46 -44.49 -2.86
N VAL A 536 -4.27 -43.24 -3.27
CA VAL A 536 -5.24 -42.16 -3.13
C VAL A 536 -5.85 -41.86 -4.50
N PHE A 537 -7.17 -41.89 -4.60
CA PHE A 537 -7.86 -41.59 -5.86
C PHE A 537 -8.08 -40.07 -6.00
N VAL A 538 -7.90 -39.52 -7.22
CA VAL A 538 -8.14 -38.10 -7.50
C VAL A 538 -9.46 -37.94 -8.26
N THR A 539 -10.46 -37.39 -7.58
CA THR A 539 -11.78 -37.05 -8.15
C THR A 539 -11.73 -35.64 -8.76
N GLU A 540 -12.26 -35.45 -9.96
CA GLU A 540 -12.23 -34.13 -10.63
C GLU A 540 -13.22 -33.14 -9.99
N GLY A 541 -12.71 -31.98 -9.57
CA GLY A 541 -13.49 -30.93 -8.90
C GLY A 541 -13.81 -29.70 -9.75
N SER A 542 -14.35 -28.68 -9.09
CA SER A 542 -14.64 -27.38 -9.71
C SER A 542 -13.57 -26.34 -9.40
N TYR A 543 -13.24 -25.51 -10.39
CA TYR A 543 -12.40 -24.32 -10.20
C TYR A 543 -13.08 -23.22 -9.37
N THR A 544 -14.39 -23.32 -9.09
CA THR A 544 -15.10 -22.40 -8.16
C THR A 544 -14.89 -22.77 -6.69
N ASN A 545 -14.37 -23.97 -6.40
CA ASN A 545 -14.03 -24.45 -5.06
C ASN A 545 -12.71 -23.83 -4.54
N ILE A 546 -12.66 -22.50 -4.47
CA ILE A 546 -11.43 -21.76 -4.16
C ILE A 546 -11.13 -21.75 -2.66
N LYS A 547 -9.88 -22.05 -2.29
CA LYS A 547 -9.37 -21.80 -0.94
C LYS A 547 -9.12 -20.30 -0.77
N VAL A 548 -10.00 -19.60 -0.06
CA VAL A 548 -9.88 -18.15 0.15
C VAL A 548 -8.65 -17.83 1.02
N THR A 549 -7.56 -17.35 0.42
CA THR A 549 -6.30 -17.02 1.10
C THR A 549 -5.98 -15.52 1.09
N THR A 550 -6.35 -14.80 0.04
CA THR A 550 -6.03 -13.38 -0.19
C THR A 550 -7.25 -12.45 0.00
N PRO A 551 -7.05 -11.12 0.09
CA PRO A 551 -8.15 -10.14 0.05
C PRO A 551 -8.92 -10.12 -1.28
N ASP A 552 -8.27 -10.51 -2.39
CA ASP A 552 -8.90 -10.57 -3.70
C ASP A 552 -9.79 -11.82 -3.82
N ASP A 553 -9.38 -12.94 -3.22
CA ASP A 553 -10.18 -14.17 -3.12
C ASP A 553 -11.49 -13.95 -2.35
N LEU A 554 -11.50 -13.07 -1.34
CA LEU A 554 -12.74 -12.70 -0.63
C LEU A 554 -13.74 -12.00 -1.56
N LEU A 555 -13.24 -11.16 -2.46
CA LEU A 555 -14.05 -10.38 -3.41
C LEU A 555 -14.55 -11.27 -4.56
N LEU A 556 -13.76 -12.27 -4.94
CA LEU A 556 -14.17 -13.34 -5.85
C LEU A 556 -15.23 -14.25 -5.22
N ALA A 557 -15.01 -14.71 -3.99
CA ALA A 557 -15.92 -15.55 -3.24
C ALA A 557 -17.28 -14.84 -3.02
N GLU A 558 -17.28 -13.57 -2.62
CA GLU A 558 -18.50 -12.77 -2.47
C GLU A 558 -19.29 -12.63 -3.77
N ARG A 559 -18.64 -12.63 -4.95
CA ARG A 559 -19.34 -12.67 -6.25
C ARG A 559 -19.92 -14.04 -6.55
N LEU A 560 -19.13 -15.11 -6.39
CA LEU A 560 -19.58 -16.50 -6.57
C LEU A 560 -20.77 -16.89 -5.65
N MET A 561 -20.94 -16.20 -4.52
CA MET A 561 -22.10 -16.36 -3.64
C MET A 561 -23.34 -15.59 -4.09
N ASN A 562 -23.16 -14.45 -4.76
CA ASN A 562 -24.22 -13.54 -5.18
C ASN A 562 -24.68 -13.77 -6.64
N GLU A 563 -23.95 -14.56 -7.45
CA GLU A 563 -24.33 -14.94 -8.81
C GLU A 563 -25.36 -16.10 -8.84
N LYS A 564 -26.49 -15.93 -8.12
CA LYS A 564 -27.66 -16.83 -8.15
C LYS A 564 -28.95 -16.08 -8.43
#